data_AF-A0A496X9S5-F1
#
_entry.id   AF-A0A496X9S5-F1
#
_cell.length_a   1.000
_cell.length_b   1.000
_cell.length_c   1.000
_cell.angle_alpha   90.00
_cell.angle_beta   90.00
_cell.angle_gamma   90.00
#
_symmetry.space_group_name_H-M   'P 1'
#
loop_
_entity.id
_entity.type
_entity.pdbx_description
1 polymer ?
#
loop_
_entity_poly.entity_id
_entity_poly.type
_entity_poly.pdbx_seq_one_letter_code
_entity_poly.pdbx_strand_id
1 'polypeptide(L)' 'MSIGYKKISEMISREITSNDSMTEAQKEKFEQLCNKIYLLEASTDSVKGSRMIEDIMGEVSLVADRMKELGGKA' A
#
# COMPACT_ATOMS: atom_id res chain seq x y z
N MET A 1 1.02 -2.83 21.25
CA MET A 1 0.67 -2.21 19.94
C MET A 1 0.28 -0.76 20.23
N SER A 2 0.87 0.24 19.55
CA SER A 2 0.59 1.65 19.89
C SER A 2 -0.86 2.03 19.55
N ILE A 3 -1.46 2.95 20.30
CA ILE A 3 -2.82 3.48 20.02
C ILE A 3 -2.90 4.07 18.59
N GLY A 4 -1.79 4.64 18.11
CA GLY A 4 -1.67 5.17 16.75
C GLY A 4 -1.81 4.10 15.67
N TYR A 5 -1.15 2.93 15.84
CA TYR A 5 -1.22 1.83 14.88
C TYR A 5 -2.66 1.36 14.68
N LYS A 6 -3.38 1.15 15.79
CA LYS A 6 -4.76 0.67 15.77
C LYS A 6 -5.69 1.64 15.01
N LYS A 7 -5.57 2.94 15.29
CA LYS A 7 -6.40 3.96 14.64
C LYS A 7 -6.13 4.03 13.13
N ILE A 8 -4.88 3.91 12.72
CA ILE A 8 -4.48 3.97 11.31
C ILE A 8 -4.90 2.70 10.57
N SER A 9 -4.71 1.52 11.17
CA SER A 9 -5.22 0.26 10.62
C SER A 9 -6.75 0.31 10.43
N GLU A 10 -7.51 0.82 11.40
CA GLU A 10 -8.97 0.97 11.26
C GLU A 10 -9.39 2.00 10.19
N MET A 11 -8.56 2.99 9.90
CA MET A 11 -8.80 3.92 8.78
C MET A 11 -8.55 3.23 7.44
N ILE A 12 -7.43 2.50 7.33
CA ILE A 12 -7.06 1.71 6.15
C ILE A 12 -8.16 0.69 5.82
N SER A 13 -8.58 -0.13 6.79
CA SER A 13 -9.59 -1.17 6.55
C SER A 13 -10.93 -0.57 6.12
N ARG A 14 -11.33 0.58 6.67
CA ARG A 14 -12.57 1.28 6.27
C ARG A 14 -12.52 1.78 4.83
N GLU A 15 -11.43 2.43 4.45
CA GLU A 15 -11.24 2.96 3.10
C GLU A 15 -11.27 1.83 2.06
N ILE A 16 -10.53 0.74 2.33
CA ILE A 16 -10.47 -0.44 1.46
C ILE A 16 -11.83 -1.13 1.34
N THR A 17 -12.55 -1.27 2.45
CA THR A 17 -13.89 -1.90 2.46
C THR A 17 -14.89 -1.08 1.66
N SER A 18 -14.76 0.25 1.66
CA SER A 18 -15.64 1.15 0.90
C SER A 18 -15.35 1.18 -0.61
N ASN A 19 -14.25 0.57 -1.05
CA ASN A 19 -13.86 0.55 -2.45
C ASN A 19 -14.34 -0.72 -3.17
N ASP A 20 -15.54 -0.62 -3.76
CA ASP A 20 -16.18 -1.71 -4.51
C ASP A 20 -15.47 -2.06 -5.83
N SER A 21 -14.55 -1.21 -6.31
CA SER A 21 -13.81 -1.46 -7.56
C SER A 21 -12.64 -2.44 -7.38
N MET A 22 -12.29 -2.78 -6.13
CA MET A 22 -11.21 -3.69 -5.81
C MET A 22 -11.73 -5.10 -5.53
N THR A 23 -11.04 -6.11 -6.07
CA THR A 23 -11.23 -7.51 -5.67
C THR A 23 -10.72 -7.72 -4.24
N GLU A 24 -11.25 -8.73 -3.54
CA GLU A 24 -10.80 -9.08 -2.18
C GLU A 24 -9.28 -9.34 -2.09
N ALA A 25 -8.69 -9.94 -3.13
CA ALA A 25 -7.25 -10.14 -3.22
C ALA A 25 -6.46 -8.82 -3.34
N GLN A 26 -7.00 -7.83 -4.07
CA GLN A 26 -6.39 -6.49 -4.14
C GLN A 26 -6.53 -5.75 -2.81
N LYS A 27 -7.69 -5.88 -2.16
CA LYS A 27 -7.96 -5.30 -0.83
C LYS A 27 -6.97 -5.81 0.22
N GLU A 28 -6.76 -7.12 0.27
CA GLU A 28 -5.79 -7.74 1.19
C GLU A 28 -4.36 -7.23 0.96
N LYS A 29 -3.90 -7.20 -0.30
CA LYS A 29 -2.56 -6.70 -0.61
C LYS A 29 -2.39 -5.22 -0.30
N PHE A 30 -3.43 -4.42 -0.53
CA PHE A 30 -3.41 -2.98 -0.24
C PHE A 30 -3.37 -2.72 1.26
N GLU A 31 -4.14 -3.47 2.05
CA GLU A 31 -4.11 -3.41 3.51
C GLU A 31 -2.73 -3.77 4.06
N GLN A 32 -2.12 -4.84 3.55
CA GLN A 32 -0.76 -5.24 3.91
C GLN A 32 0.26 -4.14 3.57
N LEU A 33 0.09 -3.46 2.44
CA LEU A 33 0.98 -2.38 2.01
C LEU A 33 0.88 -1.17 2.94
N CYS A 34 -0.33 -0.69 3.23
CA CYS A 34 -0.53 0.46 4.09
C CYS A 34 -0.04 0.21 5.53
N ASN A 35 -0.24 -1.02 6.05
CA ASN A 35 0.28 -1.41 7.35
C ASN A 35 1.82 -1.42 7.38
N LYS A 36 2.48 -1.87 6.31
CA LYS A 36 3.95 -1.81 6.19
C LYS A 36 4.44 -0.37 6.15
N ILE A 37 3.80 0.51 5.38
CA ILE A 37 4.13 1.94 5.31
C ILE A 37 4.02 2.60 6.70
N TYR A 38 2.95 2.32 7.45
CA TYR A 38 2.83 2.84 8.80
C TYR A 38 3.97 2.38 9.73
N LEU A 39 4.31 1.09 9.69
CA LEU A 39 5.41 0.56 10.51
C LEU A 39 6.76 1.18 10.12
N LEU A 40 6.95 1.55 8.85
CA LEU A 40 8.13 2.25 8.35
C LEU A 40 8.18 3.71 8.83
N GLU A 41 7.08 4.46 8.69
CA GLU A 41 6.93 5.83 9.20
C GLU A 41 7.13 5.90 10.72
N ALA A 42 6.65 4.88 11.45
CA ALA A 42 6.85 4.77 12.89
C ALA A 42 8.27 4.31 13.28
N SER A 43 9.07 3.82 12.34
CA SER A 43 10.45 3.40 12.61
C SER A 43 11.37 4.62 12.70
N THR A 44 12.21 4.67 13.74
CA THR A 44 13.15 5.78 13.98
C THR A 44 14.33 5.81 12.99
N ASP A 45 14.43 4.82 12.11
CA ASP A 45 15.48 4.68 11.10
C ASP A 45 14.96 5.23 9.76
N SER A 46 14.85 6.56 9.69
CA SER A 46 14.25 7.30 8.57
C SER A 46 14.86 6.94 7.21
N VAL A 47 16.15 6.59 7.19
CA VAL A 47 16.88 6.17 5.97
C VAL A 47 16.36 4.84 5.43
N LYS A 48 16.04 3.87 6.30
CA LYS A 48 15.45 2.59 5.87
C LYS A 48 14.00 2.73 5.46
N GLY A 49 13.25 3.60 6.15
CA GLY A 49 11.87 3.95 5.79
C GLY A 49 11.78 4.50 4.37
N SER A 50 12.57 5.53 4.06
CA SER A 50 12.58 6.17 2.74
C SER A 50 12.98 5.21 1.61
N ARG A 51 14.03 4.40 1.80
CA ARG A 51 14.47 3.44 0.77
C ARG A 51 13.40 2.38 0.45
N MET A 52 12.71 1.88 1.46
CA MET A 52 11.67 0.87 1.26
C MET A 52 10.39 1.46 0.63
N ILE A 53 10.09 2.74 0.90
CA ILE A 53 9.03 3.48 0.20
C ILE A 53 9.38 3.65 -1.29
N GLU A 54 10.64 3.98 -1.62
CA GLU A 54 11.11 4.04 -3.01
C GLU A 54 10.98 2.68 -3.73
N ASP A 55 11.35 1.58 -3.06
CA ASP A 55 11.20 0.23 -3.61
C ASP A 55 9.73 -0.10 -3.91
N ILE A 56 8.82 0.20 -2.97
CA ILE A 56 7.36 0.03 -3.14
C ILE A 56 6.85 0.86 -4.33
N MET A 57 7.24 2.13 -4.41
CA MET A 57 6.81 3.00 -5.53
C MET A 57 7.36 2.50 -6.87
N GLY A 58 8.57 1.95 -6.88
CA GLY A 58 9.16 1.29 -8.05
C GLY A 58 8.33 0.09 -8.50
N GLU A 59 7.97 -0.81 -7.58
CA GLU A 59 7.13 -1.97 -7.89
C GLU A 59 5.74 -1.57 -8.39
N VAL A 60 5.10 -0.59 -7.76
CA VAL A 60 3.78 -0.07 -8.19
C VAL A 60 3.87 0.54 -9.59
N SER A 61 4.92 1.31 -9.86
CA SER A 61 5.15 1.91 -11.19
C SER A 61 5.35 0.85 -12.27
N LEU A 62 6.16 -0.17 -12.00
CA LEU A 62 6.37 -1.29 -12.92
C LEU A 62 5.08 -2.06 -13.23
N VAL A 63 4.23 -2.26 -12.23
CA VAL A 63 2.94 -2.92 -12.42
C VAL A 63 1.98 -2.02 -13.19
N ALA A 64 1.95 -0.71 -12.90
CA ALA A 64 1.14 0.26 -13.62
C ALA A 64 1.53 0.36 -15.11
N ASP A 65 2.83 0.37 -15.41
CA ASP A 65 3.35 0.36 -16.78
C ASP A 65 2.93 -0.93 -17.51
N ARG A 66 3.03 -2.09 -16.85
CA ARG A 66 2.52 -3.36 -17.41
C ARG A 66 1.02 -3.34 -17.67
N MET A 67 0.22 -2.75 -16.78
CA MET A 67 -1.23 -2.63 -17.01
C MET A 67 -1.53 -1.71 -18.21
N LYS A 68 -0.76 -0.64 -18.40
CA LYS A 68 -0.87 0.26 -19.55
C LYS A 68 -0.51 -0.45 -20.87
N GLU A 69 0.53 -1.27 -20.87
CA GLU A 69 0.90 -2.10 -22.02
C GLU A 69 -0.16 -3.14 -22.39
N LEU A 70 -0.84 -3.71 -21.38
CA LEU A 70 -1.95 -4.65 -21.59
C LEU A 70 -3.25 -3.96 -22.04
N GLY A 71 -3.50 -2.73 -21.57
CA GLY A 71 -4.66 -1.92 -21.97
C GLY A 71 -4.55 -1.21 -23.32
N GLY A 72 -3.36 -1.20 -23.94
CA GLY A 72 -3.11 -0.65 -25.28
C GLY A 72 -3.40 -1.63 -26.44
N LYS A 73 -3.89 -2.83 -26.13
CA LYS A 73 -4.38 -3.81 -27.12
C LYS A 73 -5.87 -4.06 -26.91
N ALA A 74 -6.70 -3.06 -27.20
CA ALA A 74 -8.13 -3.22 -27.43
C ALA A 74 -8.49 -2.46 -28.72
#